data_AF-A0A938QDW3-F1
#
_entry.id   AF-A0A938QDW3-F1
#
_cell.length_a   1.000
_cell.length_b   1.000
_cell.length_c   1.000
_cell.angle_alpha   90.00
_cell.angle_beta   90.00
_cell.angle_gamma   90.00
#
_symmetry.space_group_name_H-M   'P 1'
#
loop_
_entity.id
_entity.type
_entity.pdbx_description
1 polymer ?
#
loop_
_entity_poly.entity_id
_entity_poly.type
_entity_poly.pdbx_seq_one_letter_code
_entity_poly.pdbx_strand_id
1 'polypeptide(L)' 'MSKVSYSLQEPFLNGLRRERIPVAIYLVNGIKLQGVIESFDQFVIMLKNNVSQVVYK' A
#
# COMPACT_ATOMS: atom_id res chain seq x y z
N MET A 1 -28.84 0.60 -10.49
CA MET A 1 -27.69 0.28 -9.61
C MET A 1 -26.43 0.53 -10.41
N SER A 2 -25.70 1.60 -10.08
CA SER A 2 -24.41 1.90 -10.71
C SER A 2 -23.45 0.74 -10.47
N LYS A 3 -22.80 0.28 -11.53
CA LYS A 3 -21.73 -0.73 -11.48
C LYS A 3 -20.62 -0.15 -10.58
N VAL A 4 -20.62 -0.52 -9.31
CA VAL A 4 -19.48 -0.22 -8.42
C VAL A 4 -18.32 -1.00 -9.03
N SER A 5 -17.45 -0.29 -9.73
CA SER A 5 -16.10 -0.78 -10.00
C SER A 5 -15.51 -1.05 -8.61
N TYR A 6 -15.60 -2.28 -8.12
CA TYR A 6 -14.86 -2.69 -6.94
C TYR A 6 -13.40 -2.44 -7.28
N SER A 7 -12.88 -1.33 -6.77
CA SER A 7 -11.49 -0.91 -6.96
C SER A 7 -10.61 -2.05 -6.47
N LEU A 8 -9.94 -2.74 -7.39
CA LEU A 8 -9.04 -3.87 -7.07
C LEU A 8 -7.97 -3.49 -6.05
N GLN A 9 -7.67 -2.19 -5.93
CA GLN A 9 -6.70 -1.65 -5.01
C GLN A 9 -7.07 -1.94 -3.54
N GLU A 10 -8.31 -1.70 -3.13
CA GLU A 10 -8.69 -1.84 -1.72
C GLU A 10 -8.57 -3.29 -1.21
N PRO A 11 -9.15 -4.31 -1.89
CA PRO A 11 -8.97 -5.70 -1.49
C PRO A 11 -7.50 -6.13 -1.52
N PHE A 12 -6.74 -5.70 -2.53
CA PHE A 12 -5.32 -6.04 -2.66
C PHE A 12 -4.48 -5.49 -1.51
N LEU A 13 -4.56 -4.17 -1.26
CA LEU A 13 -3.81 -3.53 -0.16
C LEU A 13 -4.27 -4.04 1.21
N ASN A 14 -5.57 -4.34 1.38
CA ASN A 14 -6.06 -4.94 2.62
C ASN A 14 -5.54 -6.36 2.84
N GLY A 15 -5.44 -7.19 1.80
CA GLY A 15 -4.84 -8.52 1.91
C GLY A 15 -3.40 -8.44 2.40
N LEU A 16 -2.59 -7.61 1.74
CA LEU A 16 -1.18 -7.37 2.10
C LEU A 16 -1.04 -6.87 3.56
N ARG A 17 -1.87 -5.92 3.98
CA ARG A 17 -1.87 -5.36 5.34
C ARG A 17 -2.26 -6.40 6.40
N ARG A 18 -3.35 -7.14 6.17
CA ARG A 18 -3.88 -8.11 7.16
C ARG A 18 -2.91 -9.27 7.38
N GLU A 19 -2.33 -9.77 6.31
CA GLU A 19 -1.37 -10.89 6.35
C GLU A 19 0.07 -10.43 6.62
N ARG A 20 0.30 -9.11 6.75
CA ARG A 20 1.62 -8.49 6.96
C ARG A 20 2.64 -8.97 5.93
N ILE A 21 2.21 -9.07 4.67
CA ILE A 21 3.05 -9.54 3.57
C ILE A 21 4.17 -8.53 3.32
N PRO A 22 5.44 -8.94 3.30
CA PRO A 22 6.54 -8.07 2.90
C PRO A 22 6.37 -7.63 1.44
N VAL A 23 6.42 -6.31 1.20
CA VAL A 23 6.25 -5.69 -0.12
C VAL A 23 7.50 -4.94 -0.56
N ALA A 24 7.64 -4.79 -1.87
CA ALA A 24 8.51 -3.81 -2.48
C ALA A 24 7.67 -2.75 -3.21
N ILE A 25 7.82 -1.48 -2.84
CA ILE A 25 7.18 -0.34 -3.50
C ILE A 25 8.24 0.38 -4.33
N TYR A 26 7.98 0.52 -5.63
CA TYR A 26 8.84 1.27 -6.54
C TYR A 26 8.26 2.65 -6.76
N LEU A 27 9.02 3.69 -6.40
CA LEU A 27 8.64 5.08 -6.62
C LEU A 27 8.90 5.47 -8.09
N VAL A 28 8.19 6.50 -8.58
CA VAL A 28 8.34 7.00 -9.96
C VAL A 28 9.76 7.44 -10.33
N ASN A 29 10.55 7.84 -9.34
CA ASN A 29 11.97 8.20 -9.51
C ASN A 29 12.92 6.98 -9.52
N GLY A 30 12.38 5.76 -9.45
CA GLY A 30 13.14 4.51 -9.46
C GLY A 30 13.62 4.01 -8.10
N ILE A 31 13.40 4.75 -7.01
CA ILE A 31 13.75 4.28 -5.66
C ILE A 31 12.86 3.11 -5.27
N LYS A 32 13.48 2.04 -4.74
CA LYS A 32 12.78 0.88 -4.18
C LYS A 32 12.71 0.99 -2.65
N LEU A 33 11.50 0.96 -2.11
CA LEU A 33 11.23 0.83 -0.68
C LEU A 33 10.79 -0.60 -0.36
N GLN A 34 11.19 -1.12 0.79
CA GLN A 34 10.79 -2.44 1.26
C GLN A 34 10.23 -2.33 2.68
N GLY A 35 9.18 -3.09 2.98
CA GLY A 35 8.53 -3.08 4.28
C GLY A 35 7.20 -3.84 4.27
N VAL A 36 6.36 -3.58 5.26
CA VAL A 36 4.97 -4.07 5.34
C VAL A 36 4.00 -2.89 5.39
N ILE A 37 2.80 -3.06 4.87
CA ILE A 37 1.76 -2.02 4.92
C ILE A 37 1.13 -2.02 6.33
N GLU A 38 1.25 -0.91 7.07
CA GLU A 38 0.55 -0.71 8.35
C GLU A 38 -0.89 -0.24 8.14
N SER A 39 -1.07 0.75 7.27
CA SER A 39 -2.36 1.35 6.92
C SER A 39 -2.29 2.03 5.54
N PHE A 40 -3.44 2.40 4.99
CA PHE A 40 -3.55 3.18 3.76
C PHE A 40 -4.89 3.90 3.71
N ASP A 41 -4.96 4.97 2.92
CA ASP A 41 -6.20 5.64 2.54
C ASP A 41 -6.24 5.84 1.01
N GLN A 42 -7.05 6.78 0.52
CA GLN A 42 -7.16 7.09 -0.90
C GLN A 42 -5.82 7.54 -1.53
N PHE A 43 -4.99 8.30 -0.81
CA PHE A 43 -3.82 9.00 -1.37
C PHE A 43 -2.48 8.48 -0.84
N VAL A 44 -2.44 7.86 0.34
CA VAL A 44 -1.19 7.46 0.98
C VAL A 44 -1.19 6.01 1.46
N ILE A 45 0.03 5.48 1.63
CA ILE A 45 0.33 4.20 2.26
C ILE A 45 1.31 4.45 3.42
N MET A 46 1.00 3.95 4.61
CA MET A 46 1.95 3.87 5.72
C MET A 46 2.76 2.57 5.57
N LEU A 47 4.04 2.70 5.24
CA LEU A 47 4.97 1.58 5.08
C LEU A 47 5.87 1.48 6.31
N LYS A 48 5.92 0.29 6.93
CA LYS A 48 6.80 0.00 8.06
C LYS A 48 8.02 -0.80 7.62
N ASN A 49 9.20 -0.24 7.89
CA ASN A 49 10.47 -0.98 7.91
C ASN A 49 11.11 -0.82 9.30
N ASN A 50 12.33 -0.28 9.40
CA ASN A 50 12.91 0.18 10.65
C ASN A 50 12.09 1.32 11.28
N VAL A 51 11.53 2.21 10.45
CA VAL A 51 10.63 3.30 10.85
C VAL A 51 9.33 3.23 10.06
N SER A 52 8.28 3.89 10.55
CA SER A 52 7.05 4.08 9.78
C SER A 52 7.22 5.32 8.90
N GLN A 53 6.91 5.20 7.62
CA GLN A 53 7.01 6.29 6.65
C GLN A 53 5.75 6.36 5.78
N VAL A 54 5.39 7.58 5.38
CA VAL A 54 4.27 7.82 4.48
C VAL A 54 4.77 7.80 3.04
N VAL A 55 4.10 7.03 2.19
CA VAL A 55 4.32 6.97 0.73
C VAL A 55 3.08 7.49 0.02
N TYR A 56 3.24 8.53 -0.81
CA TYR A 56 2.18 9.03 -1.69
C TYR A 56 2.03 8.14 -2.92
N LYS A 57 0.79 7.88 -3.33
CA LYS A 57 0.46 7.12 -4.54
C LYS A 57 0.64 7.94 -5.81
#